data_AF-A0A2U2ECU1-F1
#
_entry.id   AF-A0A2U2ECU1-F1
#
_cell.length_a   1.000
_cell.length_b   1.000
_cell.length_c   1.000
_cell.angle_alpha   90.00
_cell.angle_beta   90.00
_cell.angle_gamma   90.00
#
_symmetry.space_group_name_H-M   'P 1'
#
loop_
_entity.id
_entity.type
_entity.pdbx_description
1 polymer ?
#
loop_
_entity_poly.entity_id
_entity_poly.type
_entity_poly.pdbx_seq_one_letter_code
_entity_poly.pdbx_strand_id
1 'polypeptide(L)'
;MEVYRIWKKIVQTAGRNTLGEFAPEFAHFNDDVLFGENWNNQDIDVKTRSIITVVALMASGITDSSLKYHLQNAKNHGVTQKEIAVVITHVAFYAGWPKAWAVFNLAKEVWEAGRSWYVLPEEDIIRKKVKKL
;
A
#
# COMPACT_ATOMS: atom_id res chain seq x y z
N MET A 1 18.91 28.85 0.19
CA MET A 1 19.56 27.78 -0.61
C MET A 1 18.52 26.70 -0.81
N GLU A 2 17.76 26.78 -1.89
CA GLU A 2 16.71 25.82 -2.20
C GLU A 2 17.37 24.56 -2.75
N VAL A 3 17.33 23.48 -1.97
CA VAL A 3 17.83 22.17 -2.37
C VAL A 3 16.93 21.67 -3.51
N TYR A 4 17.43 21.74 -4.74
CA TYR A 4 16.82 21.10 -5.90
C TYR A 4 16.69 19.60 -5.60
N ARG A 5 15.49 19.18 -5.22
CA ARG A 5 15.15 17.77 -5.09
C ARG A 5 15.19 17.18 -6.50
N ILE A 6 16.19 16.36 -6.80
CA ILE A 6 16.24 15.59 -8.05
C ILE A 6 15.02 14.67 -8.04
N TRP A 7 13.99 15.08 -8.79
CA TRP A 7 12.79 14.29 -8.95
C TRP A 7 13.06 13.20 -9.97
N LYS A 8 12.85 11.95 -9.56
CA LYS A 8 12.99 10.79 -10.44
C LYS A 8 11.66 10.56 -11.14
N LYS A 9 11.66 10.66 -12.47
CA LYS A 9 10.51 10.33 -13.31
C LYS A 9 10.06 8.88 -13.00
N ILE A 10 8.77 8.72 -12.71
CA ILE A 10 8.13 7.42 -12.57
C ILE A 10 7.94 6.86 -13.97
N VAL A 11 8.41 5.63 -14.18
CA VAL A 11 8.25 4.90 -15.44
C VAL A 11 7.91 3.45 -15.08
N GLN A 12 6.98 2.87 -15.82
CA GLN A 12 6.64 1.46 -15.75
C GLN A 12 6.67 0.85 -17.15
N THR A 13 6.97 -0.45 -17.23
CA THR A 13 6.94 -1.21 -18.49
C THR A 13 6.09 -2.48 -18.38
N ALA A 14 5.30 -2.60 -17.30
CA ALA A 14 4.52 -3.81 -17.03
C ALA A 14 3.45 -4.04 -18.10
N GLY A 15 2.84 -2.95 -18.60
CA GLY A 15 1.87 -3.03 -19.69
C GLY A 15 2.50 -3.66 -20.93
N ARG A 16 3.62 -3.12 -21.41
CA ARG A 16 4.32 -3.65 -22.59
C ARG A 16 4.87 -5.06 -22.35
N ASN A 17 5.43 -5.33 -21.17
CA ASN A 17 6.02 -6.63 -20.85
C ASN A 17 5.00 -7.75 -20.76
N THR A 18 3.77 -7.47 -20.31
CA THR A 18 2.74 -8.49 -20.09
C THR A 18 1.68 -8.53 -21.19
N LEU A 19 1.35 -7.38 -21.78
CA LEU A 19 0.21 -7.22 -22.69
C LEU A 19 0.62 -6.64 -24.05
N GLY A 20 1.91 -6.44 -24.33
CA GLY A 20 2.37 -5.76 -25.53
C GLY A 20 1.86 -6.36 -26.84
N GLU A 21 1.79 -7.69 -26.95
CA GLU A 21 1.25 -8.36 -28.14
C GLU A 21 -0.28 -8.50 -28.10
N PHE A 22 -0.84 -8.78 -26.92
CA PHE A 22 -2.26 -9.10 -26.75
C PHE A 22 -3.16 -7.85 -26.77
N ALA A 23 -2.74 -6.78 -26.09
CA ALA A 23 -3.49 -5.53 -25.93
C ALA A 23 -2.53 -4.33 -25.97
N PRO A 24 -1.88 -4.03 -27.12
CA PRO A 24 -0.85 -3.01 -27.23
C PRO A 24 -1.33 -1.59 -26.83
N GLU A 25 -2.59 -1.25 -27.13
CA GLU A 25 -3.14 0.05 -26.76
C GLU A 25 -3.31 0.20 -25.24
N PHE A 26 -3.77 -0.86 -24.57
CA PHE A 26 -3.84 -0.88 -23.11
C PHE A 26 -2.45 -0.78 -22.48
N ALA A 27 -1.46 -1.49 -23.06
CA ALA A 27 -0.07 -1.40 -22.63
C ALA A 27 0.47 0.04 -22.75
N HIS A 28 0.17 0.74 -23.85
CA HIS A 28 0.48 2.15 -24.04
C HIS A 28 -0.18 3.05 -22.98
N PHE A 29 -1.49 2.91 -22.76
CA PHE A 29 -2.18 3.71 -21.73
C PHE A 29 -1.65 3.47 -20.32
N ASN A 30 -1.24 2.24 -20.00
CA ASN A 30 -0.63 1.94 -18.71
C ASN A 30 0.76 2.58 -18.57
N ASP A 31 1.66 2.29 -19.51
CA ASP A 31 3.06 2.63 -19.34
C ASP A 31 3.36 4.11 -19.63
N ASP A 32 2.75 4.66 -20.69
CA ASP A 32 3.08 5.99 -21.20
C ASP A 32 2.15 7.06 -20.59
N VAL A 33 0.84 6.81 -20.57
CA VAL A 33 -0.14 7.81 -20.10
C VAL A 33 -0.29 7.77 -18.58
N LEU A 34 -0.64 6.61 -18.02
CA LEU A 34 -0.86 6.49 -16.58
C LEU A 34 0.44 6.73 -15.81
N PHE A 35 1.47 5.91 -16.03
CA PHE A 35 2.73 6.04 -15.29
C PHE A 35 3.70 7.07 -15.87
N GLY A 36 3.75 7.23 -17.19
CA GLY A 36 4.64 8.18 -17.86
C GLY A 36 4.21 9.64 -17.77
N GLU A 37 2.90 9.92 -17.61
CA GLU A 37 2.35 11.28 -17.52
C GLU A 37 1.58 11.54 -16.22
N ASN A 38 0.44 10.88 -15.98
CA ASN A 38 -0.45 11.23 -14.86
C ASN A 38 0.19 11.06 -13.49
N TRP A 39 0.93 9.97 -13.25
CA TRP A 39 1.69 9.77 -11.99
C TRP A 39 2.85 10.75 -11.83
N ASN A 40 3.28 11.38 -12.92
CA ASN A 40 4.36 12.36 -12.95
C ASN A 40 3.87 13.82 -12.84
N ASN A 41 2.56 14.08 -12.89
CA ASN A 41 2.01 15.40 -12.60
C ASN A 41 2.37 15.80 -11.14
N GLN A 42 2.95 17.00 -10.96
CA GLN A 42 3.49 17.49 -9.69
C GLN A 42 2.53 18.39 -8.91
N ASP A 43 1.30 18.61 -9.39
CA ASP A 43 0.32 19.46 -8.72
C ASP A 43 -0.14 18.84 -7.38
N ILE A 44 -0.04 17.51 -7.27
CA ILE A 44 -0.11 16.78 -6.00
C ILE A 44 1.14 15.91 -5.85
N ASP A 45 1.67 15.85 -4.63
CA ASP A 45 2.82 15.00 -4.36
C ASP A 45 2.49 13.50 -4.51
N VAL A 46 3.52 12.70 -4.80
CA VAL A 46 3.36 11.25 -5.07
C VAL A 46 2.86 10.47 -3.84
N LYS A 47 3.12 10.97 -2.63
CA LYS A 47 2.66 10.35 -1.39
C LYS A 47 1.14 10.46 -1.28
N THR A 48 0.62 11.67 -1.48
CA THR A 48 -0.80 12.01 -1.55
C THR A 48 -1.50 11.25 -2.66
N ARG A 49 -0.90 11.23 -3.86
CA ARG A 49 -1.43 10.44 -4.99
C ARG A 49 -1.54 8.94 -4.67
N SER A 50 -0.54 8.39 -3.97
CA SER A 50 -0.55 6.98 -3.54
C SER A 50 -1.67 6.70 -2.53
N ILE A 51 -1.87 7.60 -1.56
CA ILE A 51 -2.96 7.51 -0.59
C ILE A 51 -4.31 7.51 -1.30
N ILE A 52 -4.55 8.48 -2.20
CA ILE A 52 -5.80 8.58 -2.95
C ILE A 52 -6.07 7.31 -3.76
N THR A 53 -5.03 6.73 -4.38
CA THR A 53 -5.18 5.50 -5.15
C THR A 53 -5.60 4.33 -4.26
N VAL A 54 -4.98 4.15 -3.09
CA VAL A 54 -5.36 3.12 -2.12
C VAL A 54 -6.80 3.31 -1.65
N VAL A 55 -7.21 4.55 -1.36
CA VAL A 55 -8.57 4.89 -0.93
C VAL A 55 -9.58 4.57 -2.03
N ALA A 56 -9.29 4.92 -3.28
CA ALA A 56 -10.17 4.63 -4.42
C ALA A 56 -10.37 3.13 -4.60
N LEU A 57 -9.29 2.34 -4.60
CA LEU A 57 -9.36 0.88 -4.73
C LEU A 57 -10.13 0.23 -3.56
N MET A 58 -9.84 0.65 -2.32
CA MET A 58 -10.57 0.21 -1.15
C MET A 58 -12.07 0.53 -1.29
N ALA A 59 -12.42 1.76 -1.67
CA ALA A 59 -13.81 2.19 -1.82
C ALA A 59 -14.54 1.40 -2.91
N SER A 60 -13.87 1.05 -4.01
CA SER A 60 -14.38 0.18 -5.07
C SER A 60 -14.48 -1.30 -4.67
N GLY A 61 -14.00 -1.69 -3.48
CA GLY A 61 -14.06 -3.07 -3.00
C GLY A 61 -12.97 -3.97 -3.57
N ILE A 62 -11.91 -3.39 -4.15
CA ILE A 62 -10.76 -4.14 -4.64
C ILE A 62 -9.88 -4.48 -3.44
N THR A 63 -9.72 -5.77 -3.14
CA THR A 63 -8.97 -6.25 -1.97
C THR A 63 -8.07 -7.44 -2.32
N ASP A 64 -7.41 -7.36 -3.48
CA ASP A 64 -6.53 -8.40 -4.01
C ASP A 64 -5.08 -7.92 -4.15
N SER A 65 -4.30 -8.60 -4.99
CA SER A 65 -2.89 -8.28 -5.27
C SER A 65 -2.70 -6.86 -5.84
N SER A 66 -3.70 -6.31 -6.54
CA SER A 66 -3.64 -4.93 -7.06
C SER A 66 -3.60 -3.93 -5.91
N LEU A 67 -4.49 -4.06 -4.93
CA LEU A 67 -4.48 -3.17 -3.76
C LEU A 67 -3.19 -3.36 -2.94
N LYS A 68 -2.72 -4.60 -2.78
CA LYS A 68 -1.45 -4.87 -2.09
C LYS A 68 -0.26 -4.18 -2.78
N TYR A 69 -0.21 -4.17 -4.11
CA TYR A 69 0.80 -3.44 -4.87
C TYR A 69 0.74 -1.93 -4.57
N HIS A 70 -0.45 -1.32 -4.57
CA HIS A 70 -0.61 0.10 -4.28
C HIS A 70 -0.30 0.47 -2.82
N LEU A 71 -0.56 -0.43 -1.87
CA LEU A 71 -0.10 -0.28 -0.49
C LEU A 71 1.43 -0.29 -0.40
N GLN A 72 2.11 -1.21 -1.11
CA GLN A 72 3.58 -1.23 -1.19
C GLN A 72 4.12 0.03 -1.85
N ASN A 73 3.46 0.51 -2.91
CA ASN A 73 3.82 1.76 -3.58
C ASN A 73 3.67 2.97 -2.65
N ALA A 74 2.59 3.04 -1.88
CA ALA A 74 2.39 4.07 -0.86
C ALA A 74 3.50 4.06 0.20
N LYS A 75 3.88 2.88 0.71
CA LYS A 75 5.02 2.71 1.63
C LYS A 75 6.32 3.24 1.01
N ASN A 76 6.62 2.86 -0.23
CA ASN A 76 7.83 3.28 -0.94
C ASN A 76 7.87 4.82 -1.15
N HIS A 77 6.71 5.45 -1.29
CA HIS A 77 6.56 6.91 -1.39
C HIS A 77 6.40 7.62 -0.05
N GLY A 78 6.72 6.95 1.07
CA GLY A 78 6.83 7.59 2.38
C GLY A 78 5.53 7.69 3.17
N VAL A 79 4.49 6.93 2.80
CA VAL A 79 3.33 6.73 3.68
C VAL A 79 3.74 5.83 4.84
N THR A 80 3.60 6.35 6.06
CA THR A 80 3.93 5.63 7.28
C THR A 80 2.81 4.66 7.67
N GLN A 81 3.14 3.67 8.50
CA GLN A 81 2.14 2.75 9.08
C GLN A 81 1.03 3.51 9.83
N LYS A 82 1.38 4.60 10.55
CA LYS A 82 0.41 5.41 11.29
C LYS A 82 -0.55 6.13 10.35
N GLU A 83 -0.03 6.74 9.29
CA GLU A 83 -0.86 7.45 8.31
C GLU A 83 -1.81 6.49 7.59
N ILE A 84 -1.32 5.35 7.09
CA ILE A 84 -2.18 4.42 6.37
C ILE A 84 -3.25 3.81 7.28
N ALA A 85 -2.93 3.56 8.55
CA ALA A 85 -3.91 3.07 9.52
C ALA A 85 -5.03 4.09 9.75
N VAL A 86 -4.69 5.37 9.96
CA VAL A 86 -5.68 6.44 10.12
C VAL A 86 -6.52 6.63 8.86
N VAL A 87 -5.90 6.59 7.67
CA VAL A 87 -6.62 6.69 6.38
C VAL A 87 -7.63 5.57 6.24
N ILE A 88 -7.22 4.30 6.41
CA ILE A 88 -8.12 3.15 6.27
C ILE A 88 -9.26 3.24 7.30
N THR A 89 -8.96 3.58 8.56
CA THR A 89 -9.98 3.78 9.59
C THR A 89 -10.95 4.89 9.24
N HIS A 90 -10.49 6.03 8.73
CA HIS A 90 -11.35 7.14 8.34
C HIS A 90 -12.26 6.74 7.18
N VAL A 91 -11.71 6.12 6.14
CA VAL A 91 -12.47 5.70 4.96
C VAL A 91 -13.45 4.58 5.28
N ALA A 92 -13.19 3.77 6.31
CA ALA A 92 -14.12 2.74 6.76
C ALA A 92 -15.51 3.30 7.14
N PHE A 93 -15.59 4.55 7.64
CA PHE A 93 -16.87 5.21 7.93
C PHE A 93 -17.69 5.52 6.67
N TYR A 94 -17.03 5.66 5.51
CA TYR A 94 -17.66 6.04 4.24
C TYR A 94 -17.78 4.87 3.25
N ALA A 95 -16.86 3.92 3.30
CA ALA A 95 -16.77 2.79 2.38
C ALA A 95 -17.18 1.45 3.01
N GLY A 96 -17.36 1.40 4.33
CA GLY A 96 -17.83 0.24 5.09
C GLY A 96 -16.72 -0.56 5.79
N TRP A 97 -17.06 -1.07 6.97
CA TRP A 97 -16.18 -1.86 7.84
C TRP A 97 -15.59 -3.13 7.20
N PRO A 98 -16.36 -3.94 6.44
CA PRO A 98 -15.83 -5.16 5.82
C PRO A 98 -14.66 -4.89 4.87
N LYS A 99 -14.74 -3.80 4.07
CA LYS A 99 -13.66 -3.40 3.18
C LYS A 99 -12.41 -3.02 3.98
N ALA A 100 -12.57 -2.27 5.07
CA ALA A 100 -11.46 -1.89 5.94
C ALA A 100 -10.73 -3.09 6.54
N TRP A 101 -11.46 -4.09 7.04
CA TRP A 101 -10.87 -5.33 7.55
C TRP A 101 -10.02 -6.05 6.49
N ALA A 102 -10.54 -6.18 5.27
CA ALA A 102 -9.82 -6.79 4.17
C ALA A 102 -8.54 -6.00 3.82
N VAL A 103 -8.62 -4.67 3.74
CA VAL A 103 -7.45 -3.81 3.47
C VAL A 103 -6.43 -3.86 4.61
N PHE A 104 -6.86 -3.90 5.87
CA PHE A 104 -5.95 -3.99 7.01
C PHE A 104 -5.14 -5.29 7.01
N ASN A 105 -5.71 -6.41 6.58
CA ASN A 105 -4.96 -7.66 6.42
C ASN A 105 -3.80 -7.50 5.42
N LEU A 106 -4.06 -6.87 4.27
CA LEU A 106 -3.01 -6.58 3.27
C LEU A 106 -1.99 -5.56 3.81
N ALA A 107 -2.44 -4.52 4.50
CA ALA A 107 -1.57 -3.47 5.05
C ALA A 107 -0.62 -4.03 6.13
N LYS A 108 -1.08 -4.98 6.96
CA LYS A 108 -0.23 -5.66 7.94
C LYS A 108 0.92 -6.42 7.28
N GLU A 109 0.68 -7.06 6.15
CA GLU A 109 1.72 -7.74 5.39
C GLU A 109 2.75 -6.75 4.82
N VAL A 110 2.29 -5.63 4.25
CA VAL A 110 3.17 -4.61 3.62
C VAL A 110 4.03 -3.88 4.65
N TRP A 111 3.47 -3.49 5.80
CA TRP A 111 4.22 -2.82 6.86
C TRP A 111 4.83 -3.78 7.88
N GLU A 112 4.64 -5.08 7.71
CA GLU A 112 5.11 -6.13 8.64
C GLU A 112 4.63 -5.89 10.07
N ALA A 113 3.47 -5.23 10.20
CA ALA A 113 2.82 -4.88 11.45
C ALA A 113 2.26 -6.16 12.08
N GLY A 114 3.11 -6.80 12.88
CA GLY A 114 2.91 -8.14 13.40
C GLY A 114 4.22 -8.89 13.68
N ARG A 115 5.36 -8.41 13.17
CA ARG A 115 6.70 -8.89 13.57
C ARG A 115 7.27 -8.08 14.75
N SER A 116 6.46 -7.88 15.79
CA SER A 116 6.92 -7.39 17.08
C SER A 116 6.76 -8.49 18.13
N TRP A 117 7.87 -9.17 18.41
CA TRP A 117 8.49 -9.73 19.64
C TRP A 117 7.78 -9.65 21.02
N TYR A 118 6.47 -9.39 21.08
CA TYR A 118 5.72 -9.32 22.32
C TYR A 118 5.26 -10.72 22.73
N VAL A 119 6.08 -11.38 23.55
CA VAL A 119 5.66 -12.52 24.37
C VAL A 119 4.89 -11.95 25.57
N LEU A 120 3.64 -12.37 25.78
CA LEU A 120 2.93 -12.04 27.00
C LEU A 120 3.73 -12.58 28.20
N PRO A 121 4.00 -11.79 29.26
CA PRO A 121 4.80 -12.21 30.41
C PRO A 121 4.31 -13.48 31.15
N GLU A 122 3.11 -13.99 30.84
CA GLU A 122 2.49 -15.11 31.55
C GLU A 122 2.87 -16.50 31.03
N GLU A 123 3.26 -16.67 29.76
CA GLU A 123 3.49 -18.02 29.22
C GLU A 123 4.77 -18.68 29.75
N ASP A 124 5.80 -17.89 30.09
CA ASP A 124 7.04 -18.40 30.69
C ASP A 124 6.89 -18.74 32.18
N ILE A 125 5.95 -18.10 32.89
CA ILE A 125 5.66 -18.39 34.30
C ILE A 125 4.93 -19.74 34.43
N ILE A 126 4.01 -20.02 33.51
CA ILE A 126 3.25 -21.28 33.49
C ILE A 126 4.19 -22.46 33.16
N ARG A 127 5.08 -22.31 32.16
CA ARG A 127 6.05 -23.36 31.80
C ARG A 127 7.06 -23.68 32.90
N LYS A 128 7.45 -22.69 33.72
CA LYS A 128 8.35 -22.90 34.87
C LYS A 128 7.66 -23.50 36.09
N LYS A 129 6.36 -23.25 36.31
CA LYS A 129 5.58 -23.88 37.38
C LYS A 129 5.24 -25.35 37.11
N VAL A 130 4.96 -25.71 35.85
CA VAL A 130 4.61 -27.10 35.48
C VAL A 130 5.82 -28.05 35.49
N LYS A 131 7.05 -27.55 35.31
CA LYS A 131 8.28 -28.38 35.40
C LYS A 131 8.82 -28.57 36.83
N LYS A 132 8.13 -28.03 37.85
CA LYS A 132 8.54 -28.12 39.27
C LYS A 132 7.54 -28.89 40.15
N LEU A 133 6.59 -29.59 39.53
CA LEU A 133 5.74 -30.63 40.12
C LEU A 133 6.04 -31.95 39.42
#